data_AF-A0A959GW06-F1
#
_entry.id   AF-A0A959GW06-F1
#
_cell.length_a   1.000
_cell.length_b   1.000
_cell.length_c   1.000
_cell.angle_alpha   90.00
_cell.angle_beta   90.00
_cell.angle_gamma   90.00
#
_symmetry.space_group_name_H-M   'P 1'
#
loop_
_entity.id
_entity.type
_entity.pdbx_description
1 polymer ?
#
loop_
_entity_poly.entity_id
_entity_poly.type
_entity_poly.pdbx_seq_one_letter_code
_entity_poly.pdbx_strand_id
1 'polypeptide(L)'
;MKKNYSTFVSGLLLLAFCTLWSSSSASAQAYAIGADLSFLKQAEDGGFTFKEDGVAKPGLEIFKSHGYNWIRLRLFHTPSRLPNNLEYTITLAKAAKAMGYKFLLDYHYSDTWADPGKQFLPKAWEGKSHAELVQAVFEYTRSTMQAFRDSAAYPDMVQVGNEISNGMLWPDGKLPENWDHFAELLQAGINGVYASCGNNPCPRVMIHIDKGGDRDFTEYFFDKIHSYGIRYDVIGQSYYPWWHGSLLDLRQCLNFTATEYKKDIILVEVAYNWTPQEYTGKSAPFPESPEGQKDFLEEVNRIVLNVPDNRGCGVFWWEPAVSRRGSRSFFDEGGNVLPVITVFDKYTRY
;
A
#
# COMPACT_ATOMS: atom_id res chain seq x y z
N MET A 1 74.75 -31.59 -50.67
CA MET A 1 74.81 -30.39 -49.80
C MET A 1 73.63 -29.49 -50.10
N LYS A 2 72.67 -29.41 -49.18
CA LYS A 2 71.94 -28.19 -48.73
C LYS A 2 70.70 -28.65 -47.96
N LYS A 3 70.71 -28.33 -46.65
CA LYS A 3 69.60 -28.47 -45.72
C LYS A 3 68.52 -27.45 -46.07
N ASN A 4 67.24 -27.82 -45.97
CA ASN A 4 66.16 -26.87 -45.75
C ASN A 4 65.48 -27.20 -44.41
N TYR A 5 65.40 -26.18 -43.57
CA TYR A 5 64.74 -26.15 -42.27
C TYR A 5 63.32 -25.58 -42.39
N SER A 6 62.51 -25.86 -41.36
CA SER A 6 61.43 -25.00 -40.84
C SER A 6 60.09 -25.06 -41.59
N THR A 7 58.90 -25.10 -40.97
CA THR A 7 58.50 -24.92 -39.56
C THR A 7 57.08 -25.46 -39.39
N PHE A 8 56.82 -26.19 -38.29
CA PHE A 8 55.47 -26.50 -37.81
C PHE A 8 54.88 -25.25 -37.16
N VAL A 9 53.68 -24.83 -37.55
CA VAL A 9 52.89 -23.82 -36.83
C VAL A 9 51.72 -24.54 -36.16
N SER A 10 51.84 -24.75 -34.85
CA SER A 10 50.75 -25.21 -34.00
C SER A 10 49.83 -24.04 -33.69
N GLY A 11 48.60 -24.07 -34.20
CA GLY A 11 47.56 -23.09 -33.87
C GLY A 11 46.98 -23.37 -32.48
N LEU A 12 47.23 -22.46 -31.53
CA LEU A 12 46.49 -22.40 -30.26
C LEU A 12 45.09 -21.84 -30.53
N LEU A 13 44.05 -22.65 -30.33
CA LEU A 13 42.67 -22.18 -30.20
C LEU A 13 42.46 -21.67 -28.77
N LEU A 14 42.40 -20.34 -28.60
CA LEU A 14 41.90 -19.71 -27.38
C LEU A 14 40.37 -19.77 -27.39
N LEU A 15 39.81 -20.63 -26.54
CA LEU A 15 38.39 -20.60 -26.17
C LEU A 15 38.15 -19.43 -25.20
N ALA A 16 37.61 -18.33 -25.72
CA ALA A 16 37.11 -17.23 -24.90
C ALA A 16 35.79 -17.65 -24.23
N PHE A 17 35.84 -17.95 -22.93
CA PHE A 17 34.66 -18.08 -22.09
C PHE A 17 34.09 -16.68 -21.83
N CYS A 18 33.14 -16.24 -22.65
CA CYS A 18 32.30 -15.09 -22.33
C CYS A 18 31.27 -15.52 -21.27
N THR A 19 31.56 -15.27 -20.00
CA THR A 19 30.54 -15.29 -18.96
C THR A 19 29.56 -14.15 -19.22
N LEU A 20 28.40 -14.49 -19.77
CA LEU A 20 27.25 -13.59 -19.83
C LEU A 20 26.79 -13.36 -18.39
N TRP A 21 27.22 -12.24 -17.79
CA TRP A 21 26.48 -11.69 -16.67
C TRP A 21 25.14 -11.21 -17.21
N SER A 22 24.11 -12.02 -16.98
CA SER A 22 22.74 -11.55 -17.04
C SER A 22 22.58 -10.51 -15.93
N SER A 23 22.86 -9.25 -16.23
CA SER A 23 22.32 -8.15 -15.46
C SER A 23 20.80 -8.27 -15.60
N SER A 24 20.17 -8.92 -14.62
CA SER A 24 18.75 -8.72 -14.37
C SER A 24 18.59 -7.22 -14.14
N SER A 25 18.14 -6.52 -15.19
CA SER A 25 17.65 -5.17 -15.08
C SER A 25 16.50 -5.24 -14.08
N ALA A 26 16.80 -4.98 -12.81
CA ALA A 26 15.80 -4.65 -11.84
C ALA A 26 15.07 -3.44 -12.43
N SER A 27 13.89 -3.66 -12.98
CA SER A 27 13.00 -2.55 -13.31
C SER A 27 12.85 -1.80 -12.00
N ALA A 28 13.42 -0.60 -11.90
CA ALA A 28 13.15 0.28 -10.79
C ALA A 28 11.63 0.34 -10.64
N GLN A 29 11.12 -0.07 -9.48
CA GLN A 29 9.70 0.03 -9.18
C GLN A 29 9.29 1.48 -9.43
N ALA A 30 8.32 1.71 -10.30
CA ALA A 30 7.77 3.05 -10.47
C ALA A 30 7.20 3.48 -9.11
N TYR A 31 7.68 4.62 -8.61
CA TYR A 31 7.27 5.22 -7.34
C TYR A 31 5.73 5.30 -7.26
N ALA A 32 5.16 4.80 -6.17
CA ALA A 32 3.72 4.74 -5.98
C ALA A 32 3.21 6.09 -5.46
N ILE A 33 2.59 6.85 -6.36
CA ILE A 33 1.82 8.05 -6.06
C ILE A 33 0.37 7.60 -5.96
N GLY A 34 -0.04 7.32 -4.73
CA GLY A 34 -1.26 6.60 -4.44
C GLY A 34 -2.33 7.43 -3.73
N ALA A 35 -3.57 7.01 -3.90
CA ALA A 35 -4.70 7.47 -3.10
C ALA A 35 -5.60 6.29 -2.73
N ASP A 36 -6.08 6.25 -1.49
CA ASP A 36 -7.18 5.38 -1.08
C ASP A 36 -8.50 6.01 -1.52
N LEU A 37 -9.04 5.51 -2.62
CA LEU A 37 -10.25 6.05 -3.25
C LEU A 37 -11.47 5.16 -3.00
N SER A 38 -11.44 4.37 -1.93
CA SER A 38 -12.46 3.38 -1.62
C SER A 38 -13.89 3.96 -1.48
N PHE A 39 -14.04 5.24 -1.16
CA PHE A 39 -15.35 5.91 -1.11
C PHE A 39 -15.70 6.76 -2.34
N LEU A 40 -14.79 6.88 -3.32
CA LEU A 40 -14.97 7.78 -4.46
C LEU A 40 -16.25 7.46 -5.24
N LYS A 41 -16.46 6.17 -5.58
CA LYS A 41 -17.67 5.75 -6.30
C LYS A 41 -18.94 5.98 -5.48
N GLN A 42 -18.92 5.71 -4.18
CA GLN A 42 -20.06 5.99 -3.30
C GLN A 42 -20.40 7.49 -3.29
N ALA A 43 -19.39 8.36 -3.27
CA ALA A 43 -19.61 9.81 -3.31
C ALA A 43 -20.29 10.22 -4.64
N GLU A 44 -19.81 9.73 -5.78
CA GLU A 44 -20.38 10.01 -7.11
C GLU A 44 -21.80 9.45 -7.26
N ASP A 45 -22.02 8.18 -6.88
CA ASP A 45 -23.34 7.54 -6.89
C ASP A 45 -24.33 8.25 -5.94
N GLY A 46 -23.81 8.86 -4.87
CA GLY A 46 -24.55 9.70 -3.93
C GLY A 46 -24.82 11.13 -4.42
N GLY A 47 -24.41 11.47 -5.65
CA GLY A 47 -24.64 12.78 -6.28
C GLY A 47 -23.60 13.85 -5.92
N PHE A 48 -22.52 13.51 -5.22
CA PHE A 48 -21.41 14.44 -5.04
C PHE A 48 -20.67 14.63 -6.36
N THR A 49 -20.42 15.89 -6.74
CA THR A 49 -19.75 16.23 -7.99
C THR A 49 -18.35 16.76 -7.69
N PHE A 50 -17.33 15.98 -8.03
CA PHE A 50 -15.94 16.43 -8.02
C PHE A 50 -15.68 17.42 -9.16
N LYS A 51 -14.84 18.41 -8.91
CA LYS A 51 -14.54 19.52 -9.81
C LYS A 51 -13.08 19.91 -9.77
N GLU A 52 -12.61 20.42 -10.89
CA GLU A 52 -11.35 21.13 -11.03
C GLU A 52 -11.67 22.48 -11.71
N ASP A 53 -11.20 23.59 -11.13
CA ASP A 53 -11.50 24.95 -11.61
C ASP A 53 -13.00 25.22 -11.82
N GLY A 54 -13.86 24.69 -10.95
CA GLY A 54 -15.31 24.81 -11.05
C GLY A 54 -15.97 23.87 -12.07
N VAL A 55 -15.20 23.12 -12.86
CA VAL A 55 -15.69 22.22 -13.91
C VAL A 55 -15.79 20.80 -13.37
N ALA A 56 -16.97 20.19 -13.49
CA ALA A 56 -17.21 18.81 -13.09
C ALA A 56 -16.33 17.83 -13.88
N LYS A 57 -15.67 16.91 -13.18
CA LYS A 57 -14.86 15.83 -13.76
C LYS A 57 -14.98 14.56 -12.92
N PRO A 58 -14.91 13.35 -13.52
CA PRO A 58 -14.83 12.10 -12.76
C PRO A 58 -13.63 12.12 -11.82
N GLY A 59 -13.81 11.66 -10.58
CA GLY A 59 -12.76 11.78 -9.57
C GLY A 59 -11.46 11.06 -9.97
N LEU A 60 -11.56 9.85 -10.54
CA LEU A 60 -10.39 9.10 -11.03
C LEU A 60 -9.61 9.85 -12.12
N GLU A 61 -10.28 10.67 -12.94
CA GLU A 61 -9.64 11.47 -13.99
C GLU A 61 -8.83 12.62 -13.37
N ILE A 62 -9.39 13.29 -12.36
CA ILE A 62 -8.69 14.35 -11.61
C ILE A 62 -7.40 13.81 -11.00
N PHE A 63 -7.45 12.70 -10.25
CA PHE A 63 -6.23 12.12 -9.69
C PHE A 63 -5.23 11.72 -10.79
N LYS A 64 -5.71 11.20 -11.92
CA LYS A 64 -4.83 10.72 -13.00
C LYS A 64 -4.11 11.87 -13.68
N SER A 65 -4.78 13.00 -13.92
CA SER A 65 -4.17 14.19 -14.52
C SER A 65 -3.08 14.81 -13.63
N HIS A 66 -3.18 14.60 -12.32
CA HIS A 66 -2.20 15.07 -11.32
C HIS A 66 -1.18 14.01 -10.89
N GLY A 67 -0.99 12.95 -11.69
CA GLY A 67 0.14 12.04 -11.55
C GLY A 67 -0.05 10.87 -10.61
N TYR A 68 -1.23 10.73 -10.01
CA TYR A 68 -1.57 9.54 -9.27
C TYR A 68 -1.60 8.34 -10.22
N ASN A 69 -0.80 7.34 -9.88
CA ASN A 69 -0.57 6.14 -10.69
C ASN A 69 -0.95 4.86 -9.95
N TRP A 70 -1.29 4.95 -8.66
CA TRP A 70 -1.82 3.85 -7.87
C TRP A 70 -3.17 4.20 -7.22
N ILE A 71 -4.04 3.21 -7.14
CA ILE A 71 -5.26 3.24 -6.34
C ILE A 71 -5.14 2.19 -5.24
N ARG A 72 -5.43 2.58 -4.00
CA ARG A 72 -5.65 1.64 -2.89
C ARG A 72 -7.16 1.47 -2.71
N LEU A 73 -7.62 0.23 -2.60
CA LEU A 73 -9.03 -0.06 -2.28
C LEU A 73 -9.12 -1.08 -1.17
N ARG A 74 -9.85 -0.74 -0.12
CA ARG A 74 -10.18 -1.68 0.94
C ARG A 74 -11.31 -2.63 0.56
N LEU A 75 -11.28 -3.79 1.20
CA LEU A 75 -12.27 -4.84 1.07
C LEU A 75 -12.67 -5.34 2.45
N PHE A 76 -13.95 -5.14 2.77
CA PHE A 76 -14.62 -5.75 3.92
C PHE A 76 -15.21 -7.11 3.52
N HIS A 77 -15.36 -8.00 4.50
CA HIS A 77 -15.86 -9.36 4.28
C HIS A 77 -17.35 -9.37 3.89
N THR A 78 -18.23 -8.86 4.75
CA THR A 78 -19.67 -8.73 4.49
C THR A 78 -20.21 -7.43 5.12
N PRO A 79 -19.82 -6.26 4.58
CA PRO A 79 -20.24 -5.00 5.15
C PRO A 79 -21.75 -4.77 4.97
N SER A 80 -22.41 -4.30 6.01
CA SER A 80 -23.85 -3.98 5.98
C SER A 80 -24.15 -2.48 5.79
N ARG A 81 -23.18 -1.61 6.08
CA ARG A 81 -23.33 -0.15 6.05
C ARG A 81 -22.26 0.57 5.21
N LEU A 82 -21.20 -0.15 4.84
CA LEU A 82 -20.10 0.37 4.06
C LEU A 82 -20.17 -0.23 2.64
N PRO A 83 -19.77 0.50 1.60
CA PRO A 83 -19.93 0.06 0.22
C PRO A 83 -18.89 -0.99 -0.19
N ASN A 84 -17.77 -1.10 0.54
CA ASN A 84 -16.55 -1.82 0.12
C ASN A 84 -16.65 -3.36 0.24
N ASN A 85 -17.70 -3.94 -0.32
CA ASN A 85 -17.79 -5.37 -0.59
C ASN A 85 -17.03 -5.73 -1.89
N LEU A 86 -16.96 -7.02 -2.20
CA LEU A 86 -16.23 -7.53 -3.37
C LEU A 86 -16.71 -6.93 -4.69
N GLU A 87 -18.01 -6.85 -4.92
CA GLU A 87 -18.59 -6.37 -6.18
C GLU A 87 -18.28 -4.88 -6.42
N TYR A 88 -18.46 -4.06 -5.39
CA TYR A 88 -18.14 -2.65 -5.42
C TYR A 88 -16.64 -2.43 -5.67
N THR A 89 -15.78 -3.15 -4.93
CA THR A 89 -14.33 -3.00 -5.03
C THR A 89 -13.81 -3.47 -6.40
N ILE A 90 -14.35 -4.57 -6.96
CA ILE A 90 -14.06 -4.99 -8.34
C ILE A 90 -14.45 -3.90 -9.34
N THR A 91 -15.65 -3.33 -9.21
CA THR A 91 -16.14 -2.31 -10.14
C THR A 91 -15.20 -1.10 -10.20
N LEU A 92 -14.78 -0.60 -9.03
CA LEU A 92 -13.87 0.53 -8.94
C LEU A 92 -12.45 0.18 -9.40
N ALA A 93 -11.94 -1.01 -9.06
CA ALA A 93 -10.64 -1.50 -9.52
C ALA A 93 -10.59 -1.62 -11.05
N LYS A 94 -11.65 -2.12 -11.70
CA LYS A 94 -11.74 -2.18 -13.17
C LYS A 94 -11.67 -0.80 -13.81
N ALA A 95 -12.44 0.16 -13.29
CA ALA A 95 -12.45 1.53 -13.80
C ALA A 95 -11.05 2.16 -13.71
N ALA A 96 -10.38 2.02 -12.55
CA ALA A 96 -9.03 2.53 -12.36
C ALA A 96 -8.00 1.82 -13.28
N LYS A 97 -8.03 0.49 -13.39
CA LYS A 97 -7.10 -0.23 -14.28
C LYS A 97 -7.30 0.13 -15.75
N ALA A 98 -8.53 0.40 -16.20
CA ALA A 98 -8.80 0.87 -17.55
C ALA A 98 -8.13 2.23 -17.86
N MET A 99 -7.85 3.03 -16.83
CA MET A 99 -7.10 4.30 -16.92
C MET A 99 -5.59 4.13 -16.64
N GLY A 100 -5.11 2.89 -16.55
CA GLY A 100 -3.71 2.57 -16.31
C GLY A 100 -3.24 2.82 -14.87
N TYR A 101 -4.15 2.80 -13.88
CA TYR A 101 -3.73 2.73 -12.48
C TYR A 101 -3.19 1.33 -12.15
N LYS A 102 -2.18 1.31 -11.29
CA LYS A 102 -1.81 0.15 -10.50
C LYS A 102 -2.75 0.00 -9.30
N PHE A 103 -3.01 -1.22 -8.88
CA PHE A 103 -4.01 -1.50 -7.84
C PHE A 103 -3.39 -2.17 -6.61
N LEU A 104 -3.52 -1.52 -5.45
CA LEU A 104 -3.27 -2.08 -4.13
C LEU A 104 -4.62 -2.50 -3.49
N LEU A 105 -4.83 -3.80 -3.34
CA LEU A 105 -5.98 -4.34 -2.60
C LEU A 105 -5.66 -4.42 -1.12
N ASP A 106 -6.52 -3.87 -0.29
CA ASP A 106 -6.40 -3.92 1.17
C ASP A 106 -7.49 -4.81 1.80
N TYR A 107 -7.07 -5.93 2.36
CA TYR A 107 -7.96 -6.79 3.14
C TYR A 107 -8.06 -6.30 4.58
N HIS A 108 -9.24 -5.86 4.99
CA HIS A 108 -9.51 -5.60 6.39
C HIS A 108 -9.79 -6.86 7.22
N TYR A 109 -10.20 -7.96 6.56
CA TYR A 109 -10.69 -9.18 7.21
C TYR A 109 -11.74 -8.90 8.32
N SER A 110 -12.60 -7.92 8.08
CA SER A 110 -13.69 -7.52 8.98
C SER A 110 -14.89 -7.07 8.15
N ASP A 111 -16.10 -7.08 8.74
CA ASP A 111 -17.30 -6.52 8.11
C ASP A 111 -17.36 -4.98 8.22
N THR A 112 -16.42 -4.38 8.93
CA THR A 112 -16.31 -2.95 9.18
C THR A 112 -14.84 -2.55 9.31
N TRP A 113 -14.58 -1.32 9.74
CA TRP A 113 -13.25 -0.79 9.99
C TRP A 113 -12.38 -1.73 10.85
N ALA A 114 -11.17 -1.95 10.36
CA ALA A 114 -10.08 -2.60 11.07
C ALA A 114 -9.00 -1.54 11.26
N ASP A 115 -8.70 -1.23 12.52
CA ASP A 115 -7.81 -0.16 12.97
C ASP A 115 -7.07 -0.66 14.25
N PRO A 116 -6.10 0.07 14.81
CA PRO A 116 -5.32 -0.39 15.95
C PRO A 116 -6.17 -0.65 17.21
N GLY A 117 -7.36 -0.05 17.30
CA GLY A 117 -8.31 -0.25 18.39
C GLY A 117 -9.42 -1.27 18.08
N LYS A 118 -9.54 -1.75 16.83
CA LYS A 118 -10.63 -2.61 16.37
C LYS A 118 -10.14 -3.59 15.31
N GLN A 119 -10.25 -4.88 15.57
CA GLN A 119 -9.96 -5.93 14.57
C GLN A 119 -11.08 -6.98 14.62
N PHE A 120 -12.33 -6.54 14.46
CA PHE A 120 -13.50 -7.39 14.70
C PHE A 120 -13.57 -8.55 13.72
N LEU A 121 -13.84 -9.73 14.27
CA LEU A 121 -14.14 -10.92 13.49
C LEU A 121 -15.38 -10.67 12.59
N PRO A 122 -15.35 -11.06 11.31
CA PRO A 122 -16.54 -11.08 10.48
C PRO A 122 -17.63 -11.96 11.10
N LYS A 123 -18.89 -11.54 11.00
CA LYS A 123 -20.03 -12.27 11.57
C LYS A 123 -20.12 -13.70 11.03
N ALA A 124 -19.75 -13.90 9.77
CA ALA A 124 -19.75 -15.22 9.13
C ALA A 124 -18.74 -16.20 9.76
N TRP A 125 -17.79 -15.71 10.55
CA TRP A 125 -16.72 -16.50 11.15
C TRP A 125 -16.90 -16.66 12.66
N GLU A 126 -17.93 -16.08 13.27
CA GLU A 126 -18.26 -16.26 14.69
C GLU A 126 -18.42 -17.74 15.05
N GLY A 127 -17.83 -18.15 16.17
CA GLY A 127 -17.90 -19.52 16.67
C GLY A 127 -16.95 -20.52 16.00
N LYS A 128 -16.18 -20.11 14.99
CA LYS A 128 -15.11 -20.93 14.43
C LYS A 128 -13.98 -21.12 15.44
N SER A 129 -13.43 -22.33 15.47
CA SER A 129 -12.13 -22.61 16.11
C SER A 129 -10.98 -21.94 15.36
N HIS A 130 -9.81 -21.83 15.99
CA HIS A 130 -8.60 -21.26 15.37
C HIS A 130 -8.29 -21.91 14.00
N ALA A 131 -8.28 -23.24 13.93
CA ALA A 131 -8.03 -23.97 12.67
C ALA A 131 -9.07 -23.65 11.58
N GLU A 132 -10.34 -23.50 11.96
CA GLU A 132 -11.40 -23.09 11.02
C GLU A 132 -11.27 -21.63 10.58
N LEU A 133 -10.73 -20.74 11.43
CA LEU A 133 -10.42 -19.35 11.07
C LEU A 133 -9.25 -19.28 10.08
N VAL A 134 -8.16 -20.01 10.34
CA VAL A 134 -7.03 -20.15 9.42
C VAL A 134 -7.50 -20.60 8.03
N GLN A 135 -8.35 -21.64 7.97
CA GLN A 135 -8.93 -22.11 6.72
C GLN A 135 -9.85 -21.05 6.07
N ALA A 136 -10.68 -20.37 6.85
CA ALA A 136 -11.59 -19.34 6.34
C ALA A 136 -10.83 -18.14 5.74
N VAL A 137 -9.77 -17.68 6.38
CA VAL A 137 -8.90 -16.61 5.86
C VAL A 137 -8.26 -17.03 4.55
N PHE A 138 -7.70 -18.23 4.47
CA PHE A 138 -7.12 -18.78 3.24
C PHE A 138 -8.14 -18.82 2.10
N GLU A 139 -9.32 -19.41 2.34
CA GLU A 139 -10.35 -19.58 1.32
C GLU A 139 -10.96 -18.26 0.86
N TYR A 140 -11.24 -17.35 1.79
CA TYR A 140 -11.76 -16.03 1.49
C TYR A 140 -10.77 -15.24 0.63
N THR A 141 -9.49 -15.21 1.01
CA THR A 141 -8.45 -14.52 0.24
C THR A 141 -8.30 -15.13 -1.15
N ARG A 142 -8.20 -16.46 -1.25
CA ARG A 142 -8.06 -17.16 -2.53
C ARG A 142 -9.23 -16.88 -3.48
N SER A 143 -10.46 -17.03 -2.99
CA SER A 143 -11.68 -16.91 -3.81
C SER A 143 -11.94 -15.48 -4.26
N THR A 144 -11.77 -14.50 -3.37
CA THR A 144 -11.94 -13.08 -3.75
C THR A 144 -10.86 -12.63 -4.73
N MET A 145 -9.60 -13.05 -4.56
CA MET A 145 -8.53 -12.82 -5.53
C MET A 145 -8.82 -13.43 -6.91
N GLN A 146 -9.41 -14.63 -6.95
CA GLN A 146 -9.87 -15.25 -8.20
C GLN A 146 -10.98 -14.41 -8.85
N ALA A 147 -11.95 -13.92 -8.08
CA ALA A 147 -13.00 -13.05 -8.60
C ALA A 147 -12.46 -11.74 -9.20
N PHE A 148 -11.44 -11.12 -8.56
CA PHE A 148 -10.74 -9.98 -9.15
C PHE A 148 -10.08 -10.34 -10.48
N ARG A 149 -9.43 -11.51 -10.57
CA ARG A 149 -8.81 -11.97 -11.83
C ARG A 149 -9.81 -12.18 -12.94
N ASP A 150 -10.88 -12.92 -12.66
CA ASP A 150 -11.92 -13.26 -13.64
C ASP A 150 -12.62 -12.00 -14.15
N SER A 151 -12.58 -10.93 -13.35
CA SER A 151 -13.10 -9.61 -13.70
C SER A 151 -12.08 -8.68 -14.38
N ALA A 152 -10.89 -9.17 -14.74
CA ALA A 152 -9.76 -8.41 -15.27
C ALA A 152 -9.29 -7.26 -14.36
N ALA A 153 -9.44 -7.43 -13.05
CA ALA A 153 -9.13 -6.45 -12.00
C ALA A 153 -8.10 -6.97 -10.98
N TYR A 154 -7.24 -7.91 -11.39
CA TYR A 154 -6.26 -8.52 -10.49
C TYR A 154 -5.31 -7.46 -9.90
N PRO A 155 -5.07 -7.44 -8.58
CA PRO A 155 -4.23 -6.42 -7.96
C PRO A 155 -2.75 -6.56 -8.34
N ASP A 156 -2.03 -5.45 -8.30
CA ASP A 156 -0.58 -5.38 -8.46
C ASP A 156 0.14 -5.61 -7.12
N MET A 157 -0.52 -5.27 -6.01
CA MET A 157 -0.08 -5.51 -4.63
C MET A 157 -1.27 -5.83 -3.72
N VAL A 158 -1.06 -6.64 -2.70
CA VAL A 158 -2.07 -7.02 -1.70
C VAL A 158 -1.53 -6.73 -0.31
N GLN A 159 -2.31 -5.98 0.47
CA GLN A 159 -2.12 -5.77 1.90
C GLN A 159 -2.93 -6.81 2.66
N VAL A 160 -2.26 -7.65 3.45
CA VAL A 160 -2.88 -8.76 4.20
C VAL A 160 -3.16 -8.29 5.62
N GLY A 161 -4.35 -7.74 5.84
CA GLY A 161 -4.75 -7.06 7.08
C GLY A 161 -4.52 -5.55 7.02
N ASN A 162 -5.28 -4.78 7.79
CA ASN A 162 -5.10 -3.33 7.93
C ASN A 162 -4.66 -2.96 9.34
N GLU A 163 -3.56 -2.21 9.46
CA GLU A 163 -2.98 -1.73 10.73
C GLU A 163 -2.89 -2.83 11.80
N ILE A 164 -2.21 -3.93 11.47
CA ILE A 164 -2.21 -5.16 12.28
C ILE A 164 -1.22 -5.13 13.46
N SER A 165 -0.83 -3.95 13.92
CA SER A 165 0.11 -3.77 15.05
C SER A 165 -0.36 -4.51 16.31
N ASN A 166 -1.67 -4.55 16.53
CA ASN A 166 -2.29 -5.23 17.66
C ASN A 166 -2.94 -6.56 17.24
N GLY A 167 -2.50 -7.12 16.10
CA GLY A 167 -3.00 -8.37 15.54
C GLY A 167 -4.19 -8.19 14.58
N MET A 168 -4.91 -9.29 14.32
CA MET A 168 -6.11 -9.30 13.47
C MET A 168 -7.13 -10.32 14.00
N LEU A 169 -8.40 -10.21 13.59
CA LEU A 169 -9.46 -11.19 13.91
C LEU A 169 -9.59 -11.48 15.43
N TRP A 170 -9.81 -10.43 16.21
CA TRP A 170 -9.89 -10.53 17.66
C TRP A 170 -11.13 -11.31 18.14
N PRO A 171 -11.00 -12.06 19.25
CA PRO A 171 -9.84 -12.13 20.15
C PRO A 171 -8.74 -13.11 19.71
N ASP A 172 -8.99 -13.95 18.71
CA ASP A 172 -8.15 -15.10 18.37
C ASP A 172 -6.73 -14.71 17.96
N GLY A 173 -6.59 -13.77 17.02
CA GLY A 173 -5.29 -13.24 16.58
C GLY A 173 -4.89 -11.93 17.28
N LYS A 174 -5.37 -11.67 18.50
CA LYS A 174 -5.05 -10.43 19.23
C LYS A 174 -3.64 -10.45 19.81
N LEU A 175 -2.86 -9.40 19.56
CA LEU A 175 -1.54 -9.20 20.12
C LEU A 175 -1.57 -8.30 21.37
N PRO A 176 -0.60 -8.45 22.28
CA PRO A 176 0.59 -9.32 22.20
C PRO A 176 0.36 -10.77 22.66
N GLU A 177 -0.84 -11.14 23.11
CA GLU A 177 -1.05 -12.43 23.79
C GLU A 177 -1.03 -13.64 22.84
N ASN A 178 -1.46 -13.48 21.58
CA ASN A 178 -1.71 -14.60 20.67
C ASN A 178 -0.83 -14.57 19.41
N TRP A 179 0.49 -14.43 19.57
CA TRP A 179 1.42 -14.38 18.43
C TRP A 179 1.36 -15.60 17.52
N ASP A 180 1.25 -16.82 18.06
CA ASP A 180 1.15 -18.04 17.24
C ASP A 180 -0.11 -18.02 16.37
N HIS A 181 -1.27 -17.71 16.96
CA HIS A 181 -2.54 -17.64 16.22
C HIS A 181 -2.51 -16.51 15.17
N PHE A 182 -2.00 -15.33 15.55
CA PHE A 182 -1.85 -14.21 14.63
C PHE A 182 -0.96 -14.58 13.43
N ALA A 183 0.17 -15.24 13.67
CA ALA A 183 1.10 -15.66 12.62
C ALA A 183 0.45 -16.67 11.67
N GLU A 184 -0.32 -17.64 12.18
CA GLU A 184 -1.04 -18.61 11.36
C GLU A 184 -2.12 -17.95 10.48
N LEU A 185 -2.88 -16.99 11.03
CA LEU A 185 -3.90 -16.23 10.29
C LEU A 185 -3.28 -15.36 9.19
N LEU A 186 -2.21 -14.64 9.52
CA LEU A 186 -1.48 -13.80 8.55
C LEU A 186 -0.88 -14.67 7.43
N GLN A 187 -0.24 -15.79 7.78
CA GLN A 187 0.32 -16.73 6.82
C GLN A 187 -0.77 -17.37 5.96
N ALA A 188 -1.96 -17.64 6.49
CA ALA A 188 -3.11 -18.13 5.72
C ALA A 188 -3.58 -17.14 4.66
N GLY A 189 -3.65 -15.85 5.00
CA GLY A 189 -3.97 -14.80 4.03
C GLY A 189 -2.94 -14.72 2.91
N ILE A 190 -1.65 -14.73 3.25
CA ILE A 190 -0.54 -14.76 2.29
C ILE A 190 -0.61 -16.01 1.40
N ASN A 191 -0.88 -17.18 1.97
CA ASN A 191 -1.04 -18.42 1.23
C ASN A 191 -2.25 -18.36 0.29
N GLY A 192 -3.34 -17.71 0.69
CA GLY A 192 -4.51 -17.49 -0.15
C GLY A 192 -4.19 -16.62 -1.37
N VAL A 193 -3.38 -15.56 -1.18
CA VAL A 193 -2.84 -14.74 -2.28
C VAL A 193 -2.08 -15.63 -3.27
N TYR A 194 -1.09 -16.40 -2.81
CA TYR A 194 -0.28 -17.25 -3.69
C TYR A 194 -1.07 -18.37 -4.35
N ALA A 195 -1.96 -19.03 -3.61
CA ALA A 195 -2.82 -20.08 -4.16
C ALA A 195 -3.78 -19.53 -5.23
N SER A 196 -4.13 -18.25 -5.14
CA SER A 196 -4.93 -17.64 -6.18
C SER A 196 -4.14 -17.57 -7.50
N CYS A 197 -2.83 -17.25 -7.51
CA CYS A 197 -2.06 -16.86 -8.71
C CYS A 197 -2.17 -17.82 -9.91
N GLY A 198 -2.28 -19.13 -9.64
CA GLY A 198 -2.23 -20.15 -10.69
C GLY A 198 -0.93 -20.03 -11.49
N ASN A 199 -1.05 -19.90 -12.83
CA ASN A 199 0.10 -19.72 -13.73
C ASN A 199 0.44 -18.24 -14.03
N ASN A 200 -0.14 -17.30 -13.30
CA ASN A 200 0.09 -15.86 -13.50
C ASN A 200 1.11 -15.32 -12.50
N PRO A 201 1.77 -14.18 -12.80
CA PRO A 201 2.54 -13.45 -11.79
C PRO A 201 1.70 -13.16 -10.56
N CYS A 202 2.26 -13.43 -9.39
CA CYS A 202 1.64 -13.08 -8.13
C CYS A 202 1.77 -11.58 -7.84
N PRO A 203 0.78 -10.96 -7.18
CA PRO A 203 0.94 -9.62 -6.65
C PRO A 203 1.99 -9.62 -5.55
N ARG A 204 2.60 -8.45 -5.31
CA ARG A 204 3.46 -8.24 -4.15
C ARG A 204 2.63 -8.30 -2.87
N VAL A 205 3.19 -8.83 -1.80
CA VAL A 205 2.54 -8.90 -0.48
C VAL A 205 3.08 -7.80 0.44
N MET A 206 2.17 -7.01 0.99
CA MET A 206 2.44 -5.96 1.98
C MET A 206 1.94 -6.39 3.37
N ILE A 207 2.77 -6.12 4.38
CA ILE A 207 2.37 -6.12 5.79
C ILE A 207 2.27 -4.66 6.25
N HIS A 208 1.17 -4.28 6.89
CA HIS A 208 0.86 -2.89 7.24
C HIS A 208 0.66 -2.68 8.75
N ILE A 209 1.41 -1.75 9.35
CA ILE A 209 1.27 -1.32 10.75
C ILE A 209 1.14 0.21 10.88
N ASP A 210 0.52 0.69 11.97
CA ASP A 210 0.25 2.12 12.24
C ASP A 210 1.39 2.83 12.99
N LYS A 211 2.64 2.56 12.64
CA LYS A 211 3.81 2.83 13.50
C LYS A 211 4.92 3.59 12.78
N GLY A 212 4.54 4.44 11.83
CA GLY A 212 5.47 5.10 10.91
C GLY A 212 6.55 5.95 11.58
N GLY A 213 6.32 6.51 12.77
CA GLY A 213 7.34 7.21 13.57
C GLY A 213 7.80 6.47 14.83
N ASP A 214 7.38 5.22 15.03
CA ASP A 214 7.75 4.40 16.17
C ASP A 214 8.74 3.31 15.74
N ARG A 215 10.04 3.66 15.82
CA ARG A 215 11.14 2.77 15.43
C ARG A 215 11.16 1.51 16.27
N ASP A 216 11.06 1.64 17.58
CA ASP A 216 11.26 0.53 18.51
C ASP A 216 10.10 -0.48 18.41
N PHE A 217 8.86 0.00 18.20
CA PHE A 217 7.75 -0.90 17.90
C PHE A 217 7.89 -1.55 16.52
N THR A 218 8.30 -0.78 15.50
CA THR A 218 8.53 -1.31 14.15
C THR A 218 9.58 -2.43 14.18
N GLU A 219 10.67 -2.25 14.94
CA GLU A 219 11.69 -3.27 15.17
C GLU A 219 11.09 -4.52 15.81
N TYR A 220 10.44 -4.35 16.97
CA TYR A 220 9.79 -5.43 17.71
C TYR A 220 8.85 -6.26 16.84
N PHE A 221 7.97 -5.60 16.09
CA PHE A 221 6.94 -6.25 15.31
C PHE A 221 7.54 -7.06 14.15
N PHE A 222 8.43 -6.45 13.35
CA PHE A 222 8.99 -7.13 12.18
C PHE A 222 10.01 -8.21 12.54
N ASP A 223 10.75 -8.06 13.65
CA ASP A 223 11.59 -9.13 14.19
C ASP A 223 10.75 -10.35 14.60
N LYS A 224 9.60 -10.10 15.22
CA LYS A 224 8.64 -11.17 15.54
C LYS A 224 8.10 -11.83 14.28
N ILE A 225 7.64 -11.08 13.28
CA ILE A 225 7.20 -11.61 11.98
C ILE A 225 8.28 -12.51 11.36
N HIS A 226 9.55 -12.07 11.36
CA HIS A 226 10.66 -12.86 10.83
C HIS A 226 10.94 -14.14 11.64
N SER A 227 10.76 -14.11 12.96
CA SER A 227 10.92 -15.31 13.80
C SER A 227 9.92 -16.43 13.48
N TYR A 228 8.76 -16.10 12.92
CA TYR A 228 7.77 -17.06 12.39
C TYR A 228 8.05 -17.49 10.94
N GLY A 229 9.08 -16.94 10.29
CA GLY A 229 9.40 -17.24 8.89
C GLY A 229 8.40 -16.67 7.87
N ILE A 230 7.57 -15.70 8.29
CA ILE A 230 6.58 -15.07 7.42
C ILE A 230 7.30 -14.21 6.37
N ARG A 231 7.01 -14.48 5.09
CA ARG A 231 7.63 -13.80 3.94
C ARG A 231 6.67 -12.78 3.33
N TYR A 232 7.20 -11.59 3.06
CA TYR A 232 6.48 -10.47 2.44
C TYR A 232 7.46 -9.63 1.61
N ASP A 233 6.91 -8.76 0.76
CA ASP A 233 7.67 -7.97 -0.21
C ASP A 233 7.79 -6.49 0.16
N VAL A 234 6.81 -5.95 0.87
CA VAL A 234 6.69 -4.52 1.18
C VAL A 234 6.29 -4.29 2.64
N ILE A 235 6.92 -3.30 3.28
CA ILE A 235 6.51 -2.76 4.57
C ILE A 235 5.58 -1.57 4.31
N GLY A 236 4.32 -1.69 4.72
CA GLY A 236 3.35 -0.60 4.77
C GLY A 236 3.36 0.06 6.13
N GLN A 237 3.32 1.38 6.17
CA GLN A 237 3.23 2.16 7.41
C GLN A 237 2.16 3.25 7.29
N SER A 238 1.31 3.43 8.30
CA SER A 238 0.52 4.65 8.44
C SER A 238 1.34 5.75 9.09
N TYR A 239 1.13 7.00 8.66
CA TYR A 239 1.66 8.18 9.31
C TYR A 239 0.63 9.30 9.38
N TYR A 240 0.13 9.52 10.59
CA TYR A 240 -0.70 10.67 10.95
C TYR A 240 0.05 11.48 12.02
N PRO A 241 0.42 12.76 11.75
CA PRO A 241 1.38 13.49 12.59
C PRO A 241 0.86 13.85 13.98
N TRP A 242 -0.44 13.68 14.23
CA TRP A 242 -1.06 13.88 15.54
C TRP A 242 -1.01 12.63 16.43
N TRP A 243 -0.75 11.44 15.88
CA TRP A 243 -0.64 10.18 16.63
C TRP A 243 0.73 9.51 16.53
N HIS A 244 1.41 9.60 15.37
CA HIS A 244 2.55 8.73 15.04
C HIS A 244 3.90 9.43 15.16
N GLY A 245 4.02 10.42 16.02
CA GLY A 245 5.26 11.17 16.24
C GLY A 245 5.54 12.26 15.20
N SER A 246 6.69 12.93 15.36
CA SER A 246 7.11 14.03 14.50
C SER A 246 7.65 13.54 13.14
N LEU A 247 7.84 14.47 12.20
CA LEU A 247 8.46 14.17 10.90
C LEU A 247 9.92 13.72 11.04
N LEU A 248 10.59 14.11 12.12
CA LEU A 248 11.92 13.60 12.46
C LEU A 248 11.85 12.13 12.85
N ASP A 249 10.88 11.76 13.69
CA ASP A 249 10.66 10.38 14.14
C ASP A 249 10.30 9.48 12.96
N LEU A 250 9.41 9.95 12.07
CA LEU A 250 9.10 9.29 10.79
C LEU A 250 10.37 9.02 9.98
N ARG A 251 11.19 10.06 9.73
CA ARG A 251 12.42 9.91 8.95
C ARG A 251 13.38 8.89 9.57
N GLN A 252 13.54 8.94 10.90
CA GLN A 252 14.43 8.02 11.61
C GLN A 252 13.92 6.58 11.55
N CYS A 253 12.62 6.38 11.76
CA CYS A 253 11.98 5.07 11.66
C CYS A 253 12.14 4.48 10.25
N LEU A 254 11.79 5.21 9.19
CA LEU A 254 11.90 4.71 7.81
C LEU A 254 13.34 4.39 7.40
N ASN A 255 14.32 5.21 7.81
CA ASN A 255 15.74 4.93 7.54
C ASN A 255 16.22 3.66 8.24
N PHE A 256 15.82 3.47 9.51
CA PHE A 256 16.09 2.24 10.25
C PHE A 256 15.47 1.04 9.54
N THR A 257 14.17 1.09 9.25
CA THR A 257 13.41 0.01 8.59
C THR A 257 14.06 -0.39 7.25
N ALA A 258 14.51 0.58 6.46
CA ALA A 258 15.15 0.32 5.17
C ALA A 258 16.50 -0.41 5.33
N THR A 259 17.30 0.03 6.30
CA THR A 259 18.65 -0.51 6.54
C THR A 259 18.58 -1.92 7.13
N GLU A 260 17.69 -2.12 8.10
CA GLU A 260 17.57 -3.37 8.84
C GLU A 260 16.93 -4.46 7.98
N TYR A 261 15.75 -4.20 7.43
CA TYR A 261 14.95 -5.22 6.76
C TYR A 261 15.22 -5.30 5.26
N LYS A 262 15.81 -4.27 4.65
CA LYS A 262 16.14 -4.22 3.21
C LYS A 262 14.92 -4.50 2.32
N LYS A 263 13.75 -4.08 2.79
CA LYS A 263 12.45 -4.16 2.10
C LYS A 263 12.08 -2.82 1.51
N ASP A 264 11.27 -2.84 0.46
CA ASP A 264 10.62 -1.64 -0.03
C ASP A 264 9.60 -1.18 1.02
N ILE A 265 9.48 0.13 1.19
CA ILE A 265 8.64 0.77 2.19
C ILE A 265 7.69 1.74 1.49
N ILE A 266 6.42 1.68 1.85
CA ILE A 266 5.39 2.60 1.36
C ILE A 266 4.66 3.15 2.56
N LEU A 267 4.51 4.48 2.63
CA LEU A 267 3.53 5.07 3.54
C LEU A 267 2.15 4.87 2.93
N VAL A 268 1.40 3.90 3.44
CA VAL A 268 0.16 3.42 2.80
C VAL A 268 -1.09 4.13 3.32
N GLU A 269 -0.96 4.85 4.43
CA GLU A 269 -1.94 5.84 4.86
C GLU A 269 -1.25 7.10 5.39
N VAL A 270 -1.53 8.22 4.75
CA VAL A 270 -1.10 9.55 5.18
C VAL A 270 -2.27 10.50 5.01
N ALA A 271 -2.49 11.39 5.98
CA ALA A 271 -3.42 12.48 5.81
C ALA A 271 -3.06 13.71 6.65
N TYR A 272 -3.62 14.85 6.25
CA TYR A 272 -3.53 16.12 6.97
C TYR A 272 -4.79 16.93 6.77
N ASN A 273 -5.14 17.76 7.76
CA ASN A 273 -6.34 18.56 7.67
C ASN A 273 -6.09 19.86 6.91
N TRP A 274 -6.98 20.20 5.98
CA TRP A 274 -6.99 21.51 5.29
C TRP A 274 -7.81 22.57 6.03
N THR A 275 -8.41 22.20 7.17
CA THR A 275 -9.11 23.12 8.10
C THR A 275 -8.72 22.78 9.54
N PRO A 276 -8.78 23.75 10.48
CA PRO A 276 -8.46 23.50 11.88
C PRO A 276 -9.27 22.34 12.48
N GLN A 277 -8.58 21.34 13.02
CA GLN A 277 -9.14 20.15 13.67
C GLN A 277 -8.24 19.69 14.83
N GLU A 278 -7.10 19.06 14.53
CA GLU A 278 -6.30 18.28 15.50
C GLU A 278 -5.36 19.17 16.32
N TYR A 279 -4.97 20.32 15.76
CA TYR A 279 -3.98 21.24 16.36
C TYR A 279 -4.59 22.53 16.91
N THR A 280 -5.90 22.57 17.14
CA THR A 280 -6.55 23.73 17.78
C THR A 280 -5.92 24.00 19.15
N GLY A 281 -5.24 25.14 19.29
CA GLY A 281 -4.52 25.53 20.51
C GLY A 281 -3.19 24.80 20.75
N LYS A 282 -2.64 24.13 19.73
CA LYS A 282 -1.36 23.41 19.78
C LYS A 282 -0.47 23.81 18.60
N SER A 283 0.83 23.52 18.70
CA SER A 283 1.74 23.70 17.57
C SER A 283 1.53 22.58 16.56
N ALA A 284 1.27 22.95 15.32
CA ALA A 284 1.15 22.04 14.18
C ALA A 284 2.47 22.01 13.39
N PRO A 285 2.84 20.90 12.71
CA PRO A 285 3.99 20.89 11.81
C PRO A 285 3.82 21.84 10.62
N PHE A 286 2.58 22.02 10.16
CA PHE A 286 2.17 23.00 9.16
C PHE A 286 0.82 23.59 9.59
N PRO A 287 0.41 24.79 9.13
CA PRO A 287 -0.94 25.27 9.38
C PRO A 287 -2.00 24.27 8.87
N GLU A 288 -3.08 24.02 9.61
CA GLU A 288 -4.22 23.25 9.09
C GLU A 288 -5.04 24.13 8.11
N SER A 289 -4.52 24.26 6.88
CA SER A 289 -5.06 25.05 5.76
C SER A 289 -4.87 24.28 4.44
N PRO A 290 -5.51 24.70 3.32
CA PRO A 290 -5.27 24.08 2.01
C PRO A 290 -3.79 24.04 1.61
N GLU A 291 -3.05 25.13 1.86
CA GLU A 291 -1.62 25.22 1.61
C GLU A 291 -0.80 24.37 2.58
N GLY A 292 -1.13 24.35 3.87
CA GLY A 292 -0.38 23.54 4.83
C GLY A 292 -0.61 22.03 4.64
N GLN A 293 -1.78 21.61 4.14
CA GLN A 293 -2.03 20.24 3.69
C GLN A 293 -1.12 19.85 2.52
N LYS A 294 -0.94 20.78 1.56
CA LYS A 294 0.01 20.62 0.45
C LYS A 294 1.45 20.53 0.94
N ASP A 295 1.89 21.47 1.79
CA ASP A 295 3.26 21.52 2.31
C ASP A 295 3.59 20.26 3.13
N PHE A 296 2.64 19.75 3.91
CA PHE A 296 2.79 18.49 4.63
C PHE A 296 3.04 17.31 3.68
N LEU A 297 2.23 17.17 2.62
CA LEU A 297 2.41 16.08 1.67
C LEU A 297 3.73 16.20 0.90
N GLU A 298 4.16 17.42 0.56
CA GLU A 298 5.48 17.66 -0.05
C GLU A 298 6.62 17.19 0.85
N GLU A 299 6.56 17.50 2.14
CA GLU A 299 7.58 17.11 3.11
C GLU A 299 7.58 15.60 3.39
N VAL A 300 6.40 14.99 3.54
CA VAL A 300 6.29 13.52 3.68
C VAL A 300 6.85 12.81 2.44
N ASN A 301 6.47 13.25 1.24
CA ASN A 301 7.02 12.70 0.00
C ASN A 301 8.54 12.88 -0.07
N ARG A 302 9.08 14.03 0.36
CA ARG A 302 10.51 14.27 0.42
C ARG A 302 11.20 13.30 1.39
N ILE A 303 10.63 13.04 2.55
CA ILE A 303 11.16 12.06 3.51
C ILE A 303 11.23 10.67 2.87
N VAL A 304 10.14 10.21 2.23
CA VAL A 304 10.09 8.89 1.58
C VAL A 304 11.12 8.79 0.46
N LEU A 305 11.26 9.81 -0.40
CA LEU A 305 12.26 9.80 -1.48
C LEU A 305 13.71 9.79 -0.98
N ASN A 306 13.96 10.22 0.27
CA ASN A 306 15.29 10.22 0.88
C ASN A 306 15.57 8.99 1.76
N VAL A 307 14.68 8.00 1.77
CA VAL A 307 14.93 6.71 2.43
C VAL A 307 16.12 6.02 1.73
N PRO A 308 17.12 5.50 2.49
CA PRO A 308 18.32 4.86 1.95
C PRO A 308 18.03 3.76 0.92
N ASP A 309 19.01 3.54 0.04
CA ASP A 309 19.02 2.49 -0.99
C ASP A 309 17.78 2.49 -1.91
N ASN A 310 17.14 3.66 -2.08
CA ASN A 310 15.90 3.85 -2.84
C ASN A 310 14.73 2.95 -2.35
N ARG A 311 14.72 2.61 -1.06
CA ARG A 311 13.70 1.73 -0.48
C ARG A 311 12.38 2.43 -0.18
N GLY A 312 12.35 3.77 -0.12
CA GLY A 312 11.10 4.52 -0.05
C GLY A 312 10.40 4.53 -1.41
N CYS A 313 9.40 3.67 -1.57
CA CYS A 313 8.79 3.37 -2.86
C CYS A 313 7.43 4.03 -3.09
N GLY A 314 6.88 4.79 -2.14
CA GLY A 314 5.64 5.53 -2.40
C GLY A 314 4.93 6.09 -1.18
N VAL A 315 3.90 6.87 -1.47
CA VAL A 315 2.96 7.46 -0.51
C VAL A 315 1.54 7.28 -1.03
N PHE A 316 0.63 6.85 -0.16
CA PHE A 316 -0.81 6.84 -0.40
C PHE A 316 -1.49 7.84 0.54
N TRP A 317 -2.25 8.77 -0.04
CA TRP A 317 -3.15 9.59 0.76
C TRP A 317 -4.40 8.82 1.15
N TRP A 318 -4.79 8.85 2.42
CA TRP A 318 -5.97 8.17 2.91
C TRP A 318 -7.23 9.03 2.72
N GLU A 319 -8.19 8.51 1.95
CA GLU A 319 -9.50 9.12 1.69
C GLU A 319 -9.50 10.58 1.21
N PRO A 320 -8.78 10.92 0.12
CA PRO A 320 -8.80 12.28 -0.40
C PRO A 320 -10.12 12.63 -1.12
N ALA A 321 -10.95 11.65 -1.47
CA ALA A 321 -12.14 11.83 -2.31
C ALA A 321 -13.41 11.29 -1.64
N VAL A 322 -13.80 11.94 -0.55
CA VAL A 322 -15.02 11.62 0.19
C VAL A 322 -16.09 12.68 -0.03
N SER A 323 -17.34 12.33 0.27
CA SER A 323 -18.44 13.30 0.32
C SER A 323 -18.25 14.31 1.49
N ARG A 324 -19.24 15.17 1.73
CA ARG A 324 -19.15 16.33 2.64
C ARG A 324 -18.48 16.03 3.99
N ARG A 325 -17.74 17.02 4.51
CA ARG A 325 -17.09 17.08 5.85
C ARG A 325 -15.81 16.26 6.03
N GLY A 326 -15.12 15.88 4.95
CA GLY A 326 -13.75 15.36 5.05
C GLY A 326 -12.75 16.49 5.24
N SER A 327 -12.35 16.82 6.47
CA SER A 327 -11.28 17.81 6.74
C SER A 327 -9.92 17.38 6.16
N ARG A 328 -9.78 16.10 5.81
CA ARG A 328 -8.60 15.47 5.19
C ARG A 328 -8.75 15.28 3.67
N SER A 329 -9.92 15.61 3.14
CA SER A 329 -10.23 15.53 1.72
C SER A 329 -9.30 16.43 0.90
N PHE A 330 -9.16 16.10 -0.37
CA PHE A 330 -8.57 16.96 -1.39
C PHE A 330 -9.60 17.89 -2.02
N PHE A 331 -10.87 17.80 -1.63
CA PHE A 331 -11.96 18.59 -2.18
C PHE A 331 -12.65 19.40 -1.10
N ASP A 332 -12.97 20.64 -1.42
CA ASP A 332 -13.79 21.52 -0.58
C ASP A 332 -15.27 21.04 -0.53
N GLU A 333 -16.10 21.73 0.26
CA GLU A 333 -17.52 21.40 0.38
C GLU A 333 -18.31 21.55 -0.94
N GLY A 334 -17.81 22.38 -1.86
CA GLY A 334 -18.36 22.60 -3.19
C GLY A 334 -17.89 21.58 -4.23
N GLY A 335 -16.99 20.67 -3.85
CA GLY A 335 -16.40 19.64 -4.69
C GLY A 335 -15.20 20.10 -5.51
N ASN A 336 -14.69 21.32 -5.34
CA ASN A 336 -13.48 21.76 -6.03
C ASN A 336 -12.24 21.20 -5.36
N VAL A 337 -11.30 20.73 -6.18
CA VAL A 337 -10.02 20.22 -5.71
C VAL A 337 -9.17 21.34 -5.08
N LEU A 338 -8.49 21.00 -3.99
CA LEU A 338 -7.61 21.85 -3.21
C LEU A 338 -6.16 21.77 -3.72
N PRO A 339 -5.28 22.74 -3.38
CA PRO A 339 -3.91 22.81 -3.90
C PRO A 339 -3.06 21.55 -3.68
N VAL A 340 -3.36 20.75 -2.65
CA VAL A 340 -2.64 19.50 -2.33
C VAL A 340 -2.58 18.51 -3.51
N ILE A 341 -3.56 18.52 -4.43
CA ILE A 341 -3.55 17.62 -5.59
C ILE A 341 -2.31 17.83 -6.48
N THR A 342 -1.78 19.06 -6.51
CA THR A 342 -0.69 19.47 -7.40
C THR A 342 0.70 19.02 -6.97
N VAL A 343 0.85 18.42 -5.78
CA VAL A 343 2.15 18.01 -5.22
C VAL A 343 2.95 17.14 -6.19
N PHE A 344 2.25 16.33 -6.98
CA PHE A 344 2.84 15.34 -7.87
C PHE A 344 2.88 15.76 -9.35
N ASP A 345 2.37 16.94 -9.72
CA ASP A 345 2.37 17.45 -11.11
C ASP A 345 3.78 17.56 -11.70
N LYS A 346 4.78 17.76 -10.84
CA LYS A 346 6.19 17.80 -11.27
C LYS A 346 6.70 16.47 -11.83
N TYR A 347 6.02 15.36 -11.56
CA TYR A 347 6.37 14.02 -12.05
C TYR A 347 5.56 13.59 -13.29
N THR A 348 4.59 14.40 -13.74
CA THR A 348 3.71 14.09 -14.90
C THR A 348 4.15 14.74 -16.20
N ARG A 349 5.22 15.54 -16.18
CA ARG A 349 5.62 16.31 -17.37
C ARG A 349 6.24 15.42 -18.45
N TYR A 350 5.56 15.43 -19.58
CA TYR A 350 5.96 15.03 -20.93
C TYR A 350 7.25 15.70 -21.40
#